data_AF-A0AA35RUH3-F1
#
_entry.id   AF-A0AA35RUH3-F1
#
_cell.length_a   1.000
_cell.length_b   1.000
_cell.length_c   1.000
_cell.angle_alpha   90.00
_cell.angle_beta   90.00
_cell.angle_gamma   90.00
#
_symmetry.space_group_name_H-M   'P 1'
#
loop_
_entity.id
_entity.type
_entity.pdbx_description
1 polymer ?
#
loop_
_entity_poly.entity_id
_entity_poly.type
_entity_poly.pdbx_seq_one_letter_code
_entity_poly.pdbx_strand_id
1 'polypeptide(L)'
;MYNILKFVWKLPTYQTSINVLITEAVEYNGSKQEIPIFLRFINMIVNDATVQLDEGLENMVLIGELQRKRQSEWDSYNDEQKKEHQQKMQEASVMASNRNQLASYTVDVLELITRELQAPFVIPSMVDRISAMLNYVLKQLVGPKRRQLNVEDMDKFHFKPKELVSSIVAIYVNLGQSSEFCRALPQDGRSFSIELLEESARIMRNLGYVELMEKMTSLIDRVHKYSNRLQMEESALDDAPEEFLDPVTSELMKEPVRLPTSGVTMDKSNIMRHLFR
;
A
#
# COMPACT_ATOMS: atom_id res chain seq x y z
N MET A 1 15.54 -12.59 -10.47
CA MET A 1 15.76 -11.13 -10.61
C MET A 1 16.07 -10.47 -9.28
N TYR A 2 15.22 -10.62 -8.26
CA TYR A 2 15.38 -9.99 -6.94
C TYR A 2 16.68 -10.31 -6.19
N ASN A 3 17.14 -11.56 -6.21
CA ASN A 3 18.45 -11.92 -5.63
C ASN A 3 19.65 -11.25 -6.34
N ILE A 4 19.53 -11.01 -7.65
CA ILE A 4 20.53 -10.28 -8.42
C ILE A 4 20.53 -8.82 -7.99
N LEU A 5 19.36 -8.20 -7.81
CA LEU A 5 19.26 -6.83 -7.31
C LEU A 5 19.90 -6.69 -5.93
N LYS A 6 19.59 -7.60 -4.99
CA LYS A 6 20.20 -7.64 -3.63
C LYS A 6 21.73 -7.76 -3.68
N PHE A 7 22.27 -8.51 -4.65
CA PHE A 7 23.72 -8.67 -4.83
C PHE A 7 24.36 -7.44 -5.46
N VAL A 8 23.78 -6.95 -6.57
CA VAL A 8 24.25 -5.79 -7.32
C VAL A 8 24.27 -4.54 -6.45
N TRP A 9 23.34 -4.42 -5.50
CA TRP A 9 23.29 -3.32 -4.53
C TRP A 9 24.56 -3.14 -3.68
N LYS A 10 25.32 -4.21 -3.50
CA LYS A 10 26.56 -4.20 -2.69
C LYS A 10 27.77 -3.70 -3.47
N LEU A 11 27.64 -3.45 -4.76
CA LEU A 11 28.73 -3.09 -5.65
C LEU A 11 28.75 -1.56 -5.88
N PRO A 12 29.85 -0.85 -5.53
CA PRO A 12 29.91 0.62 -5.61
C PRO A 12 29.58 1.20 -6.99
N THR A 13 30.02 0.55 -8.07
CA THR A 13 29.75 1.01 -9.44
C THR A 13 28.25 1.09 -9.74
N TYR A 14 27.48 0.09 -9.27
CA TYR A 14 26.04 0.05 -9.51
C TYR A 14 25.28 1.00 -8.57
N GLN A 15 25.79 1.26 -7.37
CA GLN A 15 25.23 2.29 -6.48
C GLN A 15 25.28 3.67 -7.13
N THR A 16 26.38 4.02 -7.80
CA THR A 16 26.49 5.28 -8.55
C THR A 16 25.44 5.36 -9.66
N SER A 17 25.27 4.31 -10.46
CA SER A 17 24.25 4.29 -11.52
C SER A 17 22.82 4.39 -10.96
N ILE A 18 22.54 3.71 -9.85
CA ILE A 18 21.25 3.77 -9.17
C ILE A 18 20.98 5.19 -8.66
N ASN A 19 21.99 5.86 -8.08
CA ASN A 19 21.86 7.24 -7.62
C ASN A 19 21.52 8.22 -8.75
N VAL A 20 22.10 8.05 -9.95
CA VAL A 20 21.73 8.85 -11.12
C VAL A 20 20.25 8.65 -11.46
N LEU A 21 19.79 7.40 -11.52
CA LEU A 21 18.39 7.07 -11.83
C LEU A 21 17.41 7.60 -10.77
N ILE A 22 17.84 7.68 -9.51
CA ILE A 22 17.06 8.26 -8.40
C ILE A 22 16.96 9.77 -8.56
N THR A 23 18.06 10.46 -8.85
CA THR A 23 18.05 11.90 -9.05
C THR A 23 17.07 12.25 -10.18
N GLU A 24 17.13 11.52 -11.29
CA GLU A 24 16.17 11.70 -12.40
C GLU A 24 14.71 11.46 -11.98
N ALA A 25 14.48 10.48 -11.10
CA ALA A 25 13.16 10.17 -10.56
C ALA A 25 12.63 11.27 -9.64
N VAL A 26 13.46 11.81 -8.75
CA VAL A 26 13.07 12.85 -7.78
C VAL A 26 12.85 14.20 -8.47
N GLU A 27 13.64 14.52 -9.50
CA GLU A 27 13.50 15.75 -10.30
C GLU A 27 12.32 15.69 -11.30
N TYR A 28 11.65 14.54 -11.42
CA TYR A 28 10.55 14.38 -12.36
C TYR A 28 9.30 15.14 -11.92
N ASN A 29 9.01 16.23 -12.65
CA ASN A 29 7.86 17.10 -12.44
C ASN A 29 6.71 16.88 -13.44
N GLY A 30 6.73 15.78 -14.20
CA GLY A 30 5.72 15.48 -15.22
C GLY A 30 5.89 16.23 -16.55
N SER A 31 6.86 17.13 -16.69
CA SER A 31 7.07 17.89 -17.94
C SER A 31 7.84 17.13 -19.03
N LYS A 32 8.60 16.09 -18.65
CA LYS A 32 9.35 15.24 -19.59
C LYS A 32 8.40 14.23 -20.25
N GLN A 33 8.59 13.99 -21.55
CA GLN A 33 7.80 13.02 -22.33
C GLN A 33 7.89 11.59 -21.81
N GLU A 34 9.04 11.21 -21.24
CA GLU A 34 9.26 9.86 -20.73
C GLU A 34 9.39 9.83 -19.20
N ILE A 35 8.68 8.88 -18.57
CA ILE A 35 8.76 8.63 -17.13
C ILE A 35 10.11 7.97 -16.82
N PRO A 36 10.89 8.48 -15.86
CA PRO A 36 12.17 7.89 -15.46
C PRO A 36 12.06 6.39 -15.18
N ILE A 37 13.08 5.65 -15.60
CA ILE A 37 13.12 4.19 -15.51
C ILE A 37 12.89 3.72 -14.07
N PHE A 38 13.47 4.42 -13.09
CA PHE A 38 13.32 4.06 -11.68
C PHE A 38 11.89 4.23 -11.17
N LEU A 39 11.16 5.27 -11.59
CA LEU A 39 9.75 5.44 -11.25
C LEU A 39 8.86 4.38 -11.91
N ARG A 40 9.17 3.98 -13.14
CA ARG A 40 8.49 2.86 -13.80
C ARG A 40 8.73 1.54 -13.04
N PHE A 41 9.96 1.33 -12.58
CA PHE A 41 10.35 0.17 -11.79
C PHE A 41 9.64 0.12 -10.43
N ILE A 42 9.62 1.23 -9.68
CA ILE A 42 8.88 1.31 -8.41
C ILE A 42 7.39 1.05 -8.65
N ASN A 43 6.78 1.69 -9.65
CA ASN A 43 5.38 1.47 -9.98
C ASN A 43 5.08 -0.01 -10.29
N MET A 44 5.97 -0.66 -11.03
CA MET A 44 5.86 -2.10 -11.31
C MET A 44 5.92 -2.91 -10.02
N ILE A 45 6.89 -2.66 -9.13
CA ILE A 45 7.01 -3.39 -7.86
C ILE A 45 5.81 -3.18 -6.94
N VAL A 46 5.29 -1.95 -6.84
CA VAL A 46 4.11 -1.65 -6.01
C VAL A 46 2.87 -2.38 -6.54
N ASN A 47 2.69 -2.39 -7.86
CA ASN A 47 1.60 -3.14 -8.49
C ASN A 47 1.76 -4.66 -8.31
N ASP A 48 2.97 -5.19 -8.54
CA ASP A 48 3.28 -6.61 -8.38
C ASP A 48 3.06 -7.06 -6.93
N ALA A 49 3.47 -6.25 -5.95
CA ALA A 49 3.24 -6.55 -4.54
C ALA A 49 1.74 -6.69 -4.24
N THR A 50 0.94 -5.75 -4.74
CA THR A 50 -0.52 -5.75 -4.55
C THR A 50 -1.15 -7.00 -5.17
N VAL A 51 -0.88 -7.24 -6.46
CA VAL A 51 -1.49 -8.34 -7.22
C VAL A 51 -1.07 -9.70 -6.67
N GLN A 52 0.23 -9.89 -6.38
CA GLN A 52 0.74 -11.17 -5.88
C GLN A 52 0.19 -11.48 -4.48
N LEU A 53 0.07 -10.47 -3.62
CA LEU A 53 -0.52 -10.64 -2.30
C LEU A 53 -2.01 -10.93 -2.38
N ASP A 54 -2.76 -10.22 -3.22
CA ASP A 54 -4.19 -10.50 -3.39
C ASP A 54 -4.44 -11.91 -3.87
N GLU A 55 -3.85 -12.30 -4.99
CA GLU A 55 -4.07 -13.64 -5.54
C GLU A 55 -3.58 -14.73 -4.57
N GLY A 56 -2.47 -14.50 -3.85
CA GLY A 56 -1.97 -15.41 -2.84
C GLY A 56 -2.94 -15.59 -1.67
N LEU A 57 -3.41 -14.47 -1.09
CA LEU A 57 -4.32 -14.46 0.05
C LEU A 57 -5.71 -15.00 -0.31
N GLU A 58 -6.24 -14.67 -1.49
CA GLU A 58 -7.52 -15.21 -1.99
C GLU A 58 -7.47 -16.74 -2.10
N ASN A 59 -6.39 -17.30 -2.65
CA ASN A 59 -6.22 -18.75 -2.70
C ASN A 59 -6.03 -19.35 -1.31
N MET A 60 -5.36 -18.67 -0.37
CA MET A 60 -5.28 -19.12 1.02
C MET A 60 -6.67 -19.19 1.69
N VAL A 61 -7.53 -18.20 1.47
CA VAL A 61 -8.92 -18.23 1.96
C VAL A 61 -9.68 -19.42 1.37
N LEU A 62 -9.59 -19.62 0.05
CA LEU A 62 -10.22 -20.75 -0.64
C LEU A 62 -9.74 -22.11 -0.10
N ILE A 63 -8.43 -22.28 0.10
CA ILE A 63 -7.87 -23.50 0.68
C ILE A 63 -8.44 -23.74 2.08
N GLY A 64 -8.49 -22.71 2.94
CA GLY A 64 -9.08 -22.83 4.26
C GLY A 64 -10.56 -23.21 4.23
N GLU A 65 -11.33 -22.70 3.28
CA GLU A 65 -12.72 -23.09 3.07
C GLU A 65 -12.87 -24.55 2.61
N LEU A 66 -12.04 -24.99 1.67
CA LEU A 66 -12.01 -26.37 1.20
C LEU A 66 -11.62 -27.33 2.33
N GLN A 67 -10.61 -27.00 3.13
CA GLN A 67 -10.21 -27.78 4.31
C GLN A 67 -11.37 -27.94 5.30
N ARG A 68 -12.08 -26.86 5.62
CA ARG A 68 -13.26 -26.91 6.51
C ARG A 68 -14.37 -27.79 5.95
N LYS A 69 -14.72 -27.64 4.67
CA LYS A 69 -15.73 -28.48 4.01
C LYS A 69 -15.33 -29.95 3.99
N ARG A 70 -14.04 -30.26 3.78
CA ARG A 70 -13.52 -31.63 3.87
C ARG A 70 -13.68 -32.20 5.29
N GLN A 71 -13.59 -31.39 6.34
CA GLN A 71 -13.78 -31.90 7.70
C GLN A 71 -15.26 -32.12 8.05
N SER A 72 -16.16 -31.27 7.56
CA SER A 72 -17.58 -31.31 7.94
C SER A 72 -18.48 -32.12 7.01
N GLU A 73 -18.18 -32.19 5.72
CA GLU A 73 -19.11 -32.69 4.69
C GLU A 73 -18.55 -33.85 3.86
N TRP A 74 -17.30 -34.27 4.07
CA TRP A 74 -16.63 -35.20 3.15
C TRP A 74 -17.32 -36.55 3.00
N ASP A 75 -17.95 -37.05 4.07
CA ASP A 75 -18.66 -38.33 4.05
C ASP A 75 -20.00 -38.26 3.30
N SER A 76 -20.57 -37.06 3.11
CA SER A 76 -21.81 -36.87 2.34
C SER A 76 -21.57 -36.71 0.83
N TYR A 77 -20.31 -36.48 0.42
CA TYR A 77 -19.97 -36.29 -0.99
C TYR A 77 -19.93 -37.61 -1.76
N ASN A 78 -20.47 -37.57 -2.98
CA ASN A 78 -20.27 -38.63 -3.97
C ASN A 78 -18.86 -38.57 -4.58
N ASP A 79 -18.49 -39.58 -5.38
CA ASP A 79 -17.14 -39.69 -5.93
C ASP A 79 -16.77 -38.53 -6.88
N GLU A 80 -17.74 -37.99 -7.62
CA GLU A 80 -17.52 -36.85 -8.51
C GLU A 80 -17.23 -35.56 -7.72
N GLN A 81 -18.00 -35.30 -6.66
CA GLN A 81 -17.79 -34.17 -5.75
C GLN A 81 -16.45 -34.27 -5.02
N LYS A 82 -16.06 -35.47 -4.57
CA LYS A 82 -14.75 -35.70 -3.95
C LYS A 82 -13.61 -35.41 -4.92
N LYS A 83 -13.74 -35.84 -6.19
CA LYS A 83 -12.76 -35.57 -7.24
C LYS A 83 -12.68 -34.08 -7.58
N GLU A 84 -13.81 -33.41 -7.75
CA GLU A 84 -13.86 -31.95 -8.02
C GLU A 84 -13.23 -31.16 -6.86
N HIS A 85 -13.55 -31.52 -5.62
CA HIS A 85 -12.96 -30.89 -4.43
C HIS A 85 -11.44 -31.07 -4.41
N GLN A 86 -10.95 -32.28 -4.67
CA GLN A 86 -9.49 -32.55 -4.73
C GLN A 86 -8.81 -31.75 -5.84
N GLN A 87 -9.43 -31.64 -7.01
CA GLN A 87 -8.91 -30.85 -8.12
C GLN A 87 -8.81 -29.36 -7.75
N LYS A 88 -9.90 -28.77 -7.23
CA LYS A 88 -9.90 -27.36 -6.76
C LYS A 88 -8.87 -27.11 -5.68
N MET A 89 -8.74 -28.03 -4.73
CA MET A 89 -7.74 -27.96 -3.67
C MET A 89 -6.32 -27.95 -4.25
N GLN A 90 -6.04 -28.80 -5.24
CA GLN A 90 -4.73 -28.88 -5.88
C GLN A 90 -4.41 -27.61 -6.69
N GLU A 91 -5.38 -27.11 -7.47
CA GLU A 91 -5.24 -25.88 -8.25
C GLU A 91 -4.97 -24.68 -7.34
N ALA A 92 -5.79 -24.50 -6.30
CA ALA A 92 -5.61 -23.43 -5.32
C ALA A 92 -4.27 -23.54 -4.58
N SER A 93 -3.84 -24.77 -4.24
CA SER A 93 -2.56 -25.03 -3.57
C SER A 93 -1.36 -24.56 -4.40
N VAL A 94 -1.35 -24.89 -5.69
CA VAL A 94 -0.27 -24.51 -6.61
C VAL A 94 -0.24 -22.99 -6.79
N MET A 95 -1.41 -22.37 -6.98
CA MET A 95 -1.53 -20.92 -7.12
C MET A 95 -1.07 -20.19 -5.86
N ALA A 96 -1.60 -20.57 -4.68
CA ALA A 96 -1.21 -19.98 -3.40
C ALA A 96 0.31 -20.07 -3.19
N SER A 97 0.90 -21.26 -3.36
CA SER A 97 2.33 -21.47 -3.17
C SER A 97 3.17 -20.55 -4.06
N ASN A 98 2.87 -20.50 -5.35
CA ASN A 98 3.62 -19.67 -6.30
C ASN A 98 3.47 -18.18 -5.99
N ARG A 99 2.24 -17.73 -5.71
CA ARG A 99 1.94 -16.31 -5.46
C ARG A 99 2.53 -15.83 -4.13
N ASN A 100 2.40 -16.61 -3.06
CA ASN A 100 2.97 -16.26 -1.75
C ASN A 100 4.50 -16.16 -1.80
N GLN A 101 5.16 -17.06 -2.54
CA GLN A 101 6.60 -17.01 -2.68
C GLN A 101 7.05 -15.76 -3.47
N LEU A 102 6.37 -15.43 -4.56
CA LEU A 102 6.65 -14.20 -5.32
C LEU A 102 6.38 -12.95 -4.48
N ALA A 103 5.26 -12.91 -3.78
CA ALA A 103 4.88 -11.80 -2.91
C ALA A 103 5.93 -11.55 -1.82
N SER A 104 6.42 -12.62 -1.17
CA SER A 104 7.50 -12.54 -0.20
C SER A 104 8.76 -11.92 -0.81
N TYR A 105 9.20 -12.36 -1.99
CA TYR A 105 10.37 -11.77 -2.65
C TYR A 105 10.16 -10.31 -3.07
N THR A 106 8.97 -9.96 -3.52
CA THR A 106 8.64 -8.59 -3.94
C THR A 106 8.64 -7.66 -2.73
N VAL A 107 8.03 -8.06 -1.61
CA VAL A 107 8.01 -7.27 -0.37
C VAL A 107 9.41 -7.16 0.23
N ASP A 108 10.20 -8.22 0.23
CA ASP A 108 11.60 -8.21 0.65
C ASP A 108 12.45 -7.17 -0.10
N VAL A 109 12.23 -7.06 -1.41
CA VAL A 109 12.94 -6.08 -2.24
C VAL A 109 12.42 -4.69 -2.01
N LEU A 110 11.11 -4.52 -1.83
CA LEU A 110 10.54 -3.22 -1.50
C LEU A 110 11.04 -2.73 -0.12
N GLU A 111 11.13 -3.61 0.87
CA GLU A 111 11.73 -3.33 2.18
C GLU A 111 13.20 -2.90 2.03
N LEU A 112 13.99 -3.65 1.26
CA LEU A 112 15.38 -3.30 1.00
C LEU A 112 15.51 -1.92 0.34
N ILE A 113 14.78 -1.69 -0.74
CA ILE A 113 14.90 -0.44 -1.50
C ILE A 113 14.44 0.74 -0.65
N THR A 114 13.32 0.62 0.08
CA THR A 114 12.82 1.71 0.93
C THR A 114 13.72 2.01 2.11
N ARG A 115 14.47 1.03 2.62
CA ARG A 115 15.48 1.24 3.67
C ARG A 115 16.63 2.11 3.18
N GLU A 116 17.07 1.89 1.95
CA GLU A 116 18.23 2.58 1.39
C GLU A 116 17.84 3.88 0.67
N LEU A 117 16.64 3.94 0.08
CA LEU A 117 16.20 5.00 -0.84
C LEU A 117 14.74 5.40 -0.57
N GLN A 118 14.53 6.40 0.27
CA GLN A 118 13.18 6.87 0.60
C GLN A 118 12.64 7.87 -0.42
N ALA A 119 13.49 8.78 -0.91
CA ALA A 119 13.05 9.95 -1.67
C ALA A 119 12.14 9.64 -2.89
N PRO A 120 12.44 8.64 -3.74
CA PRO A 120 11.58 8.32 -4.89
C PRO A 120 10.17 7.82 -4.54
N PHE A 121 9.97 7.28 -3.32
CA PHE A 121 8.66 6.78 -2.89
C PHE A 121 7.75 7.87 -2.36
N VAL A 122 8.32 9.01 -1.95
CA VAL A 122 7.60 10.08 -1.25
C VAL A 122 7.39 11.32 -2.11
N ILE A 123 7.69 11.23 -3.41
CA ILE A 123 7.32 12.28 -4.37
C ILE A 123 5.80 12.28 -4.62
N PRO A 124 5.20 13.42 -5.01
CA PRO A 124 3.75 13.53 -5.20
C PRO A 124 3.14 12.50 -6.15
N SER A 125 3.87 12.06 -7.19
CA SER A 125 3.38 11.07 -8.16
C SER A 125 3.41 9.62 -7.68
N MET A 126 4.04 9.35 -6.52
CA MET A 126 4.25 8.00 -6.00
C MET A 126 3.67 7.79 -4.60
N VAL A 127 3.70 8.81 -3.75
CA VAL A 127 3.41 8.69 -2.31
C VAL A 127 2.02 8.12 -2.02
N ASP A 128 1.01 8.51 -2.79
CA ASP A 128 -0.35 8.00 -2.63
C ASP A 128 -0.45 6.53 -3.03
N ARG A 129 0.30 6.11 -4.07
CA ARG A 129 0.29 4.73 -4.58
C ARG A 129 0.91 3.76 -3.57
N ILE A 130 2.09 4.11 -3.05
CA ILE A 130 2.76 3.28 -2.05
C ILE A 130 1.94 3.24 -0.75
N SER A 131 1.35 4.37 -0.34
CA SER A 131 0.49 4.45 0.85
C SER A 131 -0.75 3.56 0.71
N ALA A 132 -1.47 3.66 -0.41
CA ALA A 132 -2.65 2.86 -0.67
C ALA A 132 -2.33 1.36 -0.72
N MET A 133 -1.24 0.96 -1.38
CA MET A 133 -0.81 -0.44 -1.41
C MET A 133 -0.49 -0.95 0.00
N LEU A 134 0.30 -0.20 0.79
CA LEU A 134 0.68 -0.61 2.13
C LEU A 134 -0.53 -0.71 3.06
N ASN A 135 -1.46 0.25 3.00
CA ASN A 135 -2.69 0.22 3.81
C ASN A 135 -3.55 -0.99 3.46
N TYR A 136 -3.71 -1.23 2.16
CA TYR A 136 -4.47 -2.34 1.63
C TYR A 136 -3.90 -3.70 2.07
N VAL A 137 -2.61 -3.92 1.86
CA VAL A 137 -1.92 -5.16 2.27
C VAL A 137 -1.99 -5.36 3.78
N LEU A 138 -1.71 -4.30 4.55
CA LEU A 138 -1.74 -4.39 6.01
C LEU A 138 -3.15 -4.78 6.49
N LYS A 139 -4.21 -4.16 5.94
CA LYS A 139 -5.60 -4.48 6.26
C LYS A 139 -5.93 -5.96 6.02
N GLN A 140 -5.44 -6.57 4.96
CA GLN A 140 -5.67 -8.00 4.70
C GLN A 140 -4.98 -8.90 5.73
N LEU A 141 -3.77 -8.53 6.15
CA LEU A 141 -2.95 -9.36 7.04
C LEU A 141 -3.29 -9.20 8.53
N VAL A 142 -3.60 -7.98 8.99
CA VAL A 142 -3.84 -7.69 10.41
C VAL A 142 -5.28 -7.34 10.74
N GLY A 143 -6.10 -7.07 9.72
CA GLY A 143 -7.50 -6.68 9.88
C GLY A 143 -8.44 -7.83 10.29
N PRO A 144 -9.76 -7.57 10.34
CA PRO A 144 -10.74 -8.49 10.91
C PRO A 144 -10.82 -9.84 10.17
N LYS A 145 -10.50 -9.84 8.87
CA LYS A 145 -10.53 -11.04 8.03
C LYS A 145 -9.31 -11.95 8.18
N ARG A 146 -8.28 -11.57 8.96
CA ARG A 146 -7.03 -12.36 9.10
C ARG A 146 -7.26 -13.81 9.52
N ARG A 147 -8.33 -14.10 10.28
CA ARG A 147 -8.69 -15.46 10.71
C ARG A 147 -9.02 -16.39 9.55
N GLN A 148 -9.48 -15.85 8.42
CA GLN A 148 -9.81 -16.62 7.21
C GLN A 148 -8.55 -17.20 6.54
N LEU A 149 -7.38 -16.60 6.81
CA LEU A 149 -6.08 -17.04 6.32
C LEU A 149 -5.50 -18.19 7.14
N ASN A 150 -6.19 -18.65 8.19
CA ASN A 150 -5.73 -19.77 8.99
C ASN A 150 -6.00 -21.09 8.23
N VAL A 151 -4.91 -21.69 7.77
CA VAL A 151 -4.90 -22.90 6.93
C VAL A 151 -3.96 -23.91 7.58
N GLU A 152 -4.30 -25.19 7.50
CA GLU A 152 -3.41 -26.26 7.95
C GLU A 152 -2.14 -26.30 7.07
N ASP A 153 -0.98 -26.40 7.70
CA ASP A 153 0.33 -26.48 7.03
C ASP A 153 0.62 -25.27 6.10
N MET A 154 0.66 -24.06 6.68
CA MET A 154 0.95 -22.83 5.96
C MET A 154 2.31 -22.84 5.23
N ASP A 155 3.29 -23.60 5.76
CA ASP A 155 4.63 -23.70 5.19
C ASP A 155 4.61 -24.36 3.81
N LYS A 156 3.70 -25.32 3.57
CA LYS A 156 3.48 -25.93 2.25
C LYS A 156 3.14 -24.89 1.18
N PHE A 157 2.50 -23.79 1.58
CA PHE A 157 2.10 -22.71 0.67
C PHE A 157 3.06 -21.52 0.70
N HIS A 158 4.25 -21.68 1.30
CA HIS A 158 5.23 -20.62 1.51
C HIS A 158 4.63 -19.37 2.18
N PHE A 159 3.55 -19.56 2.95
CA PHE A 159 2.83 -18.45 3.56
C PHE A 159 3.33 -18.21 4.98
N LYS A 160 4.11 -17.15 5.13
CA LYS A 160 4.71 -16.77 6.41
C LYS A 160 4.16 -15.43 6.89
N PRO A 161 2.94 -15.39 7.45
CA PRO A 161 2.24 -14.14 7.73
C PRO A 161 3.01 -13.25 8.73
N LYS A 162 3.72 -13.85 9.69
CA LYS A 162 4.51 -13.11 10.68
C LYS A 162 5.69 -12.35 10.04
N GLU A 163 6.45 -13.04 9.19
CA GLU A 163 7.57 -12.47 8.45
C GLU A 163 7.05 -11.38 7.49
N LEU A 164 5.98 -11.69 6.75
CA LEU A 164 5.38 -10.75 5.81
C LEU A 164 4.88 -9.46 6.49
N VAL A 165 4.15 -9.57 7.61
CA VAL A 165 3.71 -8.38 8.36
C VAL A 165 4.91 -7.59 8.88
N SER A 166 5.97 -8.24 9.37
CA SER A 166 7.16 -7.53 9.83
C SER A 166 7.85 -6.75 8.71
N SER A 167 7.95 -7.31 7.50
CA SER A 167 8.51 -6.61 6.34
C SER A 167 7.65 -5.45 5.88
N ILE A 168 6.32 -5.61 5.88
CA ILE A 168 5.39 -4.51 5.58
C ILE A 168 5.55 -3.38 6.61
N VAL A 169 5.58 -3.68 7.91
CA VAL A 169 5.79 -2.67 8.97
C VAL A 169 7.16 -2.01 8.84
N ALA A 170 8.21 -2.75 8.44
CA ALA A 170 9.52 -2.18 8.15
C ALA A 170 9.46 -1.14 7.01
N ILE A 171 8.70 -1.41 5.94
CA ILE A 171 8.49 -0.43 4.86
C ILE A 171 7.80 0.84 5.37
N TYR A 172 6.73 0.71 6.20
CA TYR A 172 6.10 1.86 6.85
C TYR A 172 7.12 2.70 7.63
N VAL A 173 7.93 2.04 8.44
CA VAL A 173 8.93 2.68 9.28
C VAL A 173 10.03 3.36 8.46
N ASN A 174 10.48 2.73 7.37
CA ASN A 174 11.49 3.29 6.47
C ASN A 174 11.02 4.62 5.85
N LEU A 175 9.74 4.70 5.45
CA LEU A 175 9.16 5.90 4.84
C LEU A 175 8.58 6.89 5.88
N GLY A 176 8.39 6.43 7.12
CA GLY A 176 7.68 7.14 8.19
C GLY A 176 8.31 8.42 8.72
N GLN A 177 9.50 8.82 8.24
CA GLN A 177 10.10 10.12 8.54
C GLN A 177 9.66 11.20 7.54
N SER A 178 9.15 10.81 6.36
CA SER A 178 8.63 11.76 5.38
C SER A 178 7.28 12.32 5.81
N SER A 179 7.15 13.64 5.75
CA SER A 179 5.89 14.33 6.04
C SER A 179 4.83 14.04 4.99
N GLU A 180 5.24 13.89 3.74
CA GLU A 180 4.43 13.56 2.57
C GLU A 180 3.81 12.18 2.77
N PHE A 181 4.62 11.19 3.17
CA PHE A 181 4.12 9.84 3.45
C PHE A 181 3.13 9.83 4.63
N CYS A 182 3.47 10.47 5.75
CA CYS A 182 2.55 10.54 6.89
C CYS A 182 1.23 11.25 6.56
N ARG A 183 1.22 12.22 5.64
CA ARG A 183 0.01 12.89 5.16
C ARG A 183 -0.80 12.03 4.18
N ALA A 184 -0.14 11.23 3.34
CA ALA A 184 -0.80 10.40 2.34
C ALA A 184 -1.51 9.18 2.94
N LEU A 185 -0.96 8.59 4.02
CA LEU A 185 -1.55 7.43 4.70
C LEU A 185 -3.06 7.57 5.01
N PRO A 186 -3.51 8.62 5.74
CA PRO A 186 -4.93 8.77 6.08
C PRO A 186 -5.83 9.16 4.91
N GLN A 187 -5.27 9.57 3.77
CA GLN A 187 -6.06 9.96 2.59
C GLN A 187 -6.66 8.73 1.87
N ASP A 188 -6.13 7.53 2.11
CA ASP A 188 -6.74 6.30 1.62
C ASP A 188 -7.94 5.87 2.48
N GLY A 189 -9.09 6.49 2.22
CA GLY A 189 -10.34 6.18 2.93
C GLY A 189 -10.88 4.76 2.74
N ARG A 190 -10.26 3.92 1.89
CA ARG A 190 -10.71 2.53 1.65
C ARG A 190 -10.08 1.54 2.62
N SER A 191 -8.79 1.71 2.88
CA SER A 191 -8.00 0.70 3.62
C SER A 191 -7.38 1.24 4.89
N PHE A 192 -7.12 2.54 4.99
CA PHE A 192 -6.53 3.13 6.17
C PHE A 192 -7.49 3.07 7.37
N SER A 193 -6.94 2.69 8.52
CA SER A 193 -7.48 3.05 9.82
C SER A 193 -6.33 3.11 10.80
N ILE A 194 -6.40 4.01 11.78
CA ILE A 194 -5.31 4.18 12.73
C ILE A 194 -5.16 2.93 13.63
N GLU A 195 -6.28 2.26 13.90
CA GLU A 195 -6.35 1.01 14.65
C GLU A 195 -5.60 -0.12 13.95
N LEU A 196 -5.53 -0.13 12.61
CA LEU A 196 -4.72 -1.11 11.88
C LEU A 196 -3.22 -0.90 12.14
N LEU A 197 -2.76 0.36 12.18
CA LEU A 197 -1.37 0.66 12.51
C LEU A 197 -1.07 0.29 13.96
N GLU A 198 -1.95 0.63 14.91
CA GLU A 198 -1.81 0.24 16.31
C GLU A 198 -1.77 -1.28 16.51
N GLU A 199 -2.67 -2.02 15.84
CA GLU A 199 -2.70 -3.47 15.89
C GLU A 199 -1.41 -4.06 15.31
N SER A 200 -0.88 -3.49 14.22
CA SER A 200 0.40 -3.93 13.67
C SER A 200 1.57 -3.73 14.65
N ALA A 201 1.59 -2.61 15.39
CA ALA A 201 2.58 -2.35 16.44
C ALA A 201 2.45 -3.36 17.61
N ARG A 202 1.22 -3.70 18.01
CA ARG A 202 0.96 -4.76 19.02
C ARG A 202 1.45 -6.13 18.54
N ILE A 203 1.24 -6.46 17.27
CA ILE A 203 1.75 -7.70 16.67
C ILE A 203 3.28 -7.71 16.70
N MET A 204 3.95 -6.60 16.32
CA MET A 204 5.42 -6.51 16.39
C MET A 204 5.94 -6.74 17.80
N ARG A 205 5.29 -6.16 18.82
CA ARG A 205 5.62 -6.42 20.23
C ARG A 205 5.51 -7.91 20.58
N ASN A 206 4.40 -8.55 20.20
CA ASN A 206 4.14 -9.96 20.51
C ASN A 206 5.12 -10.91 19.79
N LEU A 207 5.66 -10.50 18.65
CA LEU A 207 6.69 -11.23 17.91
C LEU A 207 8.11 -10.96 18.41
N GLY A 208 8.30 -9.99 19.33
CA GLY A 208 9.61 -9.63 19.87
C GLY A 208 10.38 -8.58 19.05
N TYR A 209 9.76 -7.96 18.05
CA TYR A 209 10.35 -6.88 17.25
C TYR A 209 10.21 -5.52 17.97
N VAL A 210 10.90 -5.34 19.10
CA VAL A 210 10.74 -4.17 19.98
C VAL A 210 11.11 -2.86 19.28
N GLU A 211 12.27 -2.79 18.63
CA GLU A 211 12.72 -1.58 17.92
C GLU A 211 11.75 -1.17 16.80
N LEU A 212 11.25 -2.16 16.05
CA LEU A 212 10.32 -1.91 14.96
C LEU A 212 8.97 -1.41 15.50
N MET A 213 8.50 -1.96 16.62
CA MET A 213 7.31 -1.50 17.32
C MET A 213 7.44 -0.05 17.81
N GLU A 214 8.57 0.33 18.40
CA GLU A 214 8.83 1.70 18.87
C GLU A 214 8.82 2.70 17.71
N LYS A 215 9.50 2.36 16.61
CA LYS A 215 9.50 3.18 15.39
C LYS A 215 8.11 3.30 14.77
N MET A 216 7.34 2.20 14.77
CA MET A 216 5.95 2.21 14.31
C MET A 216 5.06 3.11 15.18
N THR A 217 5.26 3.08 16.50
CA THR A 217 4.54 3.96 17.44
C THR A 217 4.86 5.44 17.17
N SER A 218 6.13 5.76 16.91
CA SER A 218 6.52 7.12 16.52
C SER A 218 5.89 7.57 15.21
N LEU A 219 5.73 6.66 14.24
CA LEU A 219 5.00 6.93 13.00
C LEU A 219 3.52 7.21 13.28
N ILE A 220 2.87 6.39 14.11
CA ILE A 220 1.46 6.55 14.51
C ILE A 220 1.25 7.94 15.14
N ASP A 221 2.12 8.37 16.05
CA ASP A 221 2.05 9.69 16.66
C ASP A 221 2.16 10.84 15.63
N ARG A 222 3.03 10.68 14.63
CA ARG A 222 3.17 11.66 13.54
C ARG A 222 1.91 11.72 12.69
N VAL A 223 1.37 10.57 12.29
CA VAL A 223 0.14 10.48 11.50
C VAL A 223 -1.02 11.15 12.26
N HIS A 224 -1.19 10.85 13.55
CA HIS A 224 -2.18 11.52 14.39
C HIS A 224 -2.04 13.04 14.41
N LYS A 225 -0.81 13.55 14.58
CA LYS A 225 -0.56 15.00 14.57
C LYS A 225 -0.94 15.64 13.24
N TYR A 226 -0.65 14.98 12.11
CA TYR A 226 -1.04 15.47 10.80
C TYR A 226 -2.56 15.41 10.59
N SER A 227 -3.21 14.31 10.93
CA SER A 227 -4.66 14.17 10.80
C SER A 227 -5.41 15.19 11.67
N ASN A 228 -4.99 15.38 12.92
CA ASN A 228 -5.60 16.38 13.81
C ASN A 228 -5.39 17.79 13.27
N ARG A 229 -4.19 18.10 12.77
CA ARG A 229 -3.91 19.41 12.17
C ARG A 229 -4.76 19.66 10.93
N LEU A 230 -4.88 18.67 10.05
CA LEU A 230 -5.71 18.76 8.84
C LEU A 230 -7.18 18.99 9.22
N GLN A 231 -7.70 18.23 10.19
CA GLN A 231 -9.07 18.40 10.68
C GLN A 231 -9.30 19.77 11.33
N MET A 232 -8.31 20.31 12.07
CA MET A 232 -8.40 21.67 12.62
C MET A 232 -8.35 22.73 11.51
N GLU A 233 -7.53 22.54 10.49
CA GLU A 233 -7.47 23.42 9.32
C GLU A 233 -8.80 23.38 8.54
N GLU A 234 -9.37 22.19 8.29
CA GLU A 234 -10.68 22.02 7.65
C GLU A 234 -11.81 22.64 8.48
N SER A 235 -11.86 22.38 9.79
CA SER A 235 -12.87 22.98 10.67
C SER A 235 -12.75 24.50 10.76
N ALA A 236 -11.55 25.07 10.63
CA ALA A 236 -11.36 26.52 10.56
C ALA A 236 -11.83 27.11 9.22
N LEU A 237 -11.96 26.27 8.18
CA LEU A 237 -12.45 26.65 6.85
C LEU A 237 -13.98 26.50 6.72
N ASP A 238 -14.66 25.80 7.62
CA ASP A 238 -16.12 25.67 7.63
C ASP A 238 -16.82 27.04 7.77
N ASP A 239 -16.17 28.01 8.43
CA ASP A 239 -16.64 29.40 8.59
C ASP A 239 -16.06 30.36 7.53
N ALA A 240 -15.47 29.83 6.44
CA ALA A 240 -14.89 30.68 5.40
C ALA A 240 -15.98 31.55 4.72
N PRO A 241 -15.75 32.87 4.52
CA PRO A 241 -16.71 33.72 3.84
C PRO A 241 -17.05 33.21 2.43
N GLU A 242 -18.33 33.31 2.03
CA GLU A 242 -18.83 32.80 0.74
C GLU A 242 -18.03 33.29 -0.47
N GLU A 243 -17.43 34.49 -0.39
CA GLU A 243 -16.61 35.07 -1.45
C GLU A 243 -15.29 34.32 -1.75
N PHE A 244 -14.82 33.48 -0.81
CA PHE A 244 -13.63 32.63 -0.98
C PHE A 244 -13.96 31.19 -1.33
N LEU A 245 -15.24 30.82 -1.29
CA LEU A 245 -15.71 29.49 -1.66
C LEU A 245 -16.01 29.41 -3.15
N ASP A 246 -15.70 28.27 -3.75
CA ASP A 246 -16.07 27.97 -5.11
C ASP A 246 -17.59 27.84 -5.21
N PRO A 247 -18.25 28.54 -6.14
CA PRO A 247 -19.70 28.58 -6.25
C PRO A 247 -20.33 27.24 -6.67
N VAL A 248 -19.53 26.25 -7.11
CA VAL A 248 -19.98 24.92 -7.53
C VAL A 248 -19.71 23.89 -6.44
N THR A 249 -18.50 23.85 -5.89
CA THR A 249 -18.13 22.84 -4.88
C THR A 249 -18.38 23.28 -3.45
N SER A 250 -18.61 24.57 -3.21
CA SER A 250 -18.67 25.16 -1.85
C SER A 250 -17.41 24.87 -1.03
N GLU A 251 -16.29 24.60 -1.70
CA GLU A 251 -14.97 24.40 -1.10
C GLU A 251 -14.11 25.65 -1.32
N LEU A 252 -13.12 25.89 -0.47
CA LEU A 252 -12.21 27.03 -0.63
C LEU A 252 -11.50 27.01 -1.99
N MET A 253 -11.57 28.11 -2.73
CA MET A 253 -10.87 28.26 -4.01
C MET A 253 -9.34 28.27 -3.79
N LYS A 254 -8.62 27.36 -4.46
CA LYS A 254 -7.15 27.27 -4.41
C LYS A 254 -6.50 28.14 -5.49
N GLU A 255 -7.03 28.07 -6.70
CA GLU A 255 -6.62 28.90 -7.84
C GLU A 255 -7.84 29.70 -8.36
N PRO A 256 -8.25 30.78 -7.68
CA PRO A 256 -9.41 31.56 -8.08
C PRO A 256 -9.20 32.26 -9.43
N VAL A 257 -10.14 32.08 -10.35
CA VAL A 257 -10.18 32.72 -11.66
C VAL A 257 -11.52 33.42 -11.86
N ARG A 258 -11.48 34.62 -12.46
CA ARG A 258 -12.67 35.41 -12.73
C ARG A 258 -13.19 35.13 -14.14
N LEU A 259 -14.45 34.72 -14.25
CA LEU A 259 -15.08 34.45 -15.53
C LEU A 259 -15.39 35.77 -16.28
N PRO A 260 -15.05 35.87 -17.58
CA PRO A 260 -15.17 37.13 -18.33
C PRO A 260 -16.63 37.53 -18.61
N THR A 261 -17.55 36.56 -18.72
CA THR A 261 -18.96 36.80 -19.07
C THR A 261 -19.85 37.05 -17.85
N SER A 262 -19.72 36.24 -16.79
CA SER A 262 -20.54 36.37 -15.58
C SER A 262 -19.90 37.25 -14.50
N GLY A 263 -18.59 37.50 -14.58
CA GLY A 263 -17.85 38.24 -13.56
C GLY A 263 -17.62 37.48 -12.24
N VAL A 264 -18.14 36.25 -12.13
CA VAL A 264 -18.05 35.36 -10.97
C VAL A 264 -16.62 34.81 -10.85
N THR A 265 -16.11 34.74 -9.62
CA THR A 265 -14.84 34.07 -9.29
C THR A 265 -15.12 32.62 -8.91
N MET A 266 -14.38 31.68 -9.49
CA MET A 266 -14.45 30.25 -9.15
C MET A 266 -13.07 29.60 -9.27
N ASP A 267 -12.90 28.38 -8.77
CA ASP A 267 -11.64 27.66 -8.86
C ASP A 267 -11.34 27.22 -10.29
N LYS A 268 -10.10 27.43 -10.72
CA LYS A 268 -9.61 27.07 -12.05
C LYS A 268 -9.83 25.60 -12.39
N SER A 269 -9.62 24.70 -11.43
CA SER A 269 -9.77 23.26 -11.65
C SER A 269 -11.23 22.89 -11.96
N ASN A 270 -12.19 23.55 -11.30
CA ASN A 270 -13.61 23.35 -11.51
C ASN A 270 -14.09 23.90 -12.86
N ILE A 271 -13.72 25.13 -13.23
CA ILE A 271 -14.08 25.67 -14.55
C ILE A 271 -13.44 24.87 -15.68
N MET A 272 -12.18 24.44 -15.53
CA MET A 272 -11.54 23.57 -16.51
C MET A 272 -12.35 22.29 -16.71
N ARG A 273 -12.79 21.64 -15.62
CA ARG A 273 -13.61 20.43 -15.70
C ARG A 273 -14.96 20.67 -16.39
N HIS A 274 -15.55 21.85 -16.25
CA HIS A 274 -16.79 22.23 -16.92
C HIS A 274 -16.59 22.54 -18.42
N LEU A 275 -15.48 23.18 -18.78
CA LEU A 275 -15.14 23.52 -20.18
C LEU A 275 -14.61 22.34 -20.99
N PHE A 276 -14.04 21.32 -20.34
CA PHE A 276 -13.52 20.10 -20.97
C PHE A 276 -14.50 18.91 -20.92
N ARG A 277 -15.77 19.15 -20.56
CA ARG A 277 -16.87 18.20 -20.78
C ARG A 277 -17.54 18.48 -22.13
#